data_AF-A0A4S4LI81-F1
#
_entry.id   AF-A0A4S4LI81-F1
#
_cell.length_a   1.000
_cell.length_b   1.000
_cell.length_c   1.000
_cell.angle_alpha   90.00
_cell.angle_beta   90.00
_cell.angle_gamma   90.00
#
_symmetry.space_group_name_H-M   'P 1'
#
loop_
_entity.id
_entity.type
_entity.pdbx_description
1 polymer ?
#
loop_
_entity_poly.entity_id
_entity_poly.type
_entity_poly.pdbx_seq_one_letter_code
_entity_poly.pdbx_strand_id
1 'polypeptide(L)'
;MHKIITFFKQSSHARRHLNTSRVQAEVGRGLESIGKTQFCTIYYASASVGRCLPLIKNLIEDGVLKKTHALQFMKNAAFAMDFELKLKQLIIVLAPIAKATKCLEAVDTTPADVYLFWLTVMASYHELFDTSKQDELEIESGDVILEQVCKLVNIRYKEMSEGPGKHVYLTTFFLNPLYIESSILRRHS
;
A
#
# COMPACT_ATOMS: atom_id res chain seq x y z
N MET A 1 1.12 -7.55 -11.99
CA MET A 1 2.06 -6.45 -11.69
C MET A 1 3.48 -6.69 -12.22
N HIS A 2 4.26 -7.63 -11.68
CA HIS A 2 5.70 -7.78 -12.00
C HIS A 2 6.02 -7.88 -13.50
N LYS A 3 5.24 -8.68 -14.26
CA LYS A 3 5.38 -8.80 -15.73
C LYS A 3 5.26 -7.46 -16.46
N ILE A 4 4.38 -6.56 -16.01
CA ILE A 4 4.17 -5.22 -16.60
C ILE A 4 5.43 -4.38 -16.37
N ILE A 5 5.91 -4.30 -15.13
CA ILE A 5 7.10 -3.52 -14.77
C ILE A 5 8.32 -4.02 -15.56
N THR A 6 8.50 -5.34 -15.65
CA THR A 6 9.61 -5.94 -16.41
C THR A 6 9.53 -5.61 -17.89
N PHE A 7 8.34 -5.67 -18.50
CA PHE A 7 8.14 -5.30 -19.90
C PHE A 7 8.55 -3.84 -20.17
N PHE A 8 8.07 -2.88 -19.36
CA PHE A 8 8.42 -1.47 -19.51
C PHE A 8 9.89 -1.18 -19.15
N LYS A 9 10.53 -2.01 -18.32
CA LYS A 9 11.97 -1.91 -18.06
C LYS A 9 12.82 -2.35 -19.26
N GLN A 10 12.37 -3.38 -19.97
CA GLN A 10 13.09 -3.97 -21.11
C GLN A 10 12.82 -3.24 -22.44
N SER A 11 11.61 -2.70 -22.62
CA SER A 11 11.23 -2.01 -23.86
C SER A 11 11.49 -0.51 -23.76
N SER A 12 12.58 -0.05 -24.40
CA SER A 12 12.90 1.39 -24.51
C SER A 12 11.79 2.19 -25.18
N HIS A 13 11.18 1.61 -26.22
CA HIS A 13 10.03 2.18 -26.92
C HIS A 13 8.84 2.37 -25.98
N ALA A 14 8.42 1.32 -25.27
CA ALA A 14 7.27 1.41 -24.36
C ALA A 14 7.52 2.38 -23.21
N ARG A 15 8.74 2.38 -22.65
CA ARG A 15 9.15 3.31 -21.59
C ARG A 15 9.07 4.76 -22.05
N ARG A 16 9.58 5.07 -23.25
CA ARG A 16 9.57 6.43 -23.80
C ARG A 16 8.15 6.93 -23.97
N HIS A 17 7.27 6.14 -24.59
CA HIS A 17 5.87 6.53 -24.80
C HIS A 17 5.13 6.72 -23.48
N LEU A 18 5.31 5.82 -22.51
CA LEU A 18 4.69 5.98 -21.19
C LEU A 18 5.17 7.24 -20.46
N ASN A 19 6.46 7.59 -20.58
CA ASN A 19 6.98 8.82 -20.00
C ASN A 19 6.40 10.07 -20.67
N THR A 20 6.26 10.07 -22.00
CA THR A 20 5.61 11.17 -22.73
C THR A 20 4.15 11.33 -22.28
N SER A 21 3.38 10.25 -22.25
CA SER A 21 1.98 10.28 -21.81
C SER A 21 1.84 10.73 -20.36
N ARG A 22 2.78 10.35 -19.48
CA ARG A 22 2.81 10.82 -18.08
C ARG A 22 3.00 12.31 -17.96
N VAL A 23 3.93 12.89 -18.73
CA VAL A 23 4.16 14.34 -18.73
C VAL A 23 2.94 15.07 -19.26
N GLN A 24 2.32 14.58 -20.34
CA GLN A 24 1.11 15.17 -20.90
C GLN A 24 -0.10 15.13 -19.96
N ALA A 25 -0.25 14.05 -19.18
CA ALA A 25 -1.33 13.87 -18.22
C ALA A 25 -0.97 14.35 -16.80
N GLU A 26 0.15 15.07 -16.63
CA GLU A 26 0.64 15.59 -15.35
C GLU A 26 0.78 14.53 -14.24
N VAL A 27 1.01 13.27 -14.63
CA VAL A 27 1.15 12.16 -13.70
C VAL A 27 2.56 12.15 -13.13
N GLY A 28 2.69 12.45 -11.83
CA GLY A 28 3.95 12.61 -11.09
C GLY A 28 5.01 11.51 -11.28
N ARG A 29 5.03 10.42 -10.49
CA ARG A 29 6.07 9.36 -10.56
C ARG A 29 5.69 8.18 -11.46
N GLY A 30 6.66 7.64 -12.20
CA GLY A 30 6.48 6.54 -13.16
C GLY A 30 6.44 5.17 -12.50
N LEU A 31 6.58 4.11 -13.30
CA LEU A 31 6.64 2.74 -12.79
C LEU A 31 7.85 2.53 -11.87
N GLU A 32 7.61 1.97 -10.70
CA GLU A 32 8.61 1.71 -9.67
C GLU A 32 8.94 0.22 -9.61
N SER A 33 10.22 -0.12 -9.46
CA SER A 33 10.66 -1.51 -9.39
C SER A 33 10.43 -2.10 -7.99
N ILE A 34 10.09 -3.37 -7.95
CA ILE A 34 10.07 -4.15 -6.70
C ILE A 34 11.52 -4.41 -6.30
N GLY A 35 11.93 -3.88 -5.16
CA GLY A 35 13.26 -4.11 -4.60
C GLY A 35 13.35 -5.47 -3.93
N LYS A 36 14.57 -6.00 -3.79
CA LYS A 36 14.81 -7.29 -3.11
C LYS A 36 14.79 -7.19 -1.58
N THR A 37 15.01 -6.00 -1.03
CA THR A 37 15.42 -5.80 0.37
C THR A 37 14.46 -4.97 1.22
N GLN A 38 13.37 -4.45 0.65
CA GLN A 38 12.42 -3.61 1.39
C GLN A 38 11.00 -4.10 1.20
N PHE A 39 10.37 -4.52 2.29
CA PHE A 39 9.00 -5.06 2.34
C PHE A 39 7.97 -4.12 1.70
N CYS A 40 8.18 -2.82 1.78
CA CYS A 40 7.26 -1.80 1.23
C CYS A 40 7.34 -1.63 -0.29
N THR A 41 8.33 -2.22 -0.97
CA THR A 41 8.50 -2.03 -2.42
C THR A 41 7.37 -2.65 -3.24
N ILE A 42 6.67 -3.65 -2.71
CA ILE A 42 5.45 -4.19 -3.33
C ILE A 42 4.35 -3.14 -3.36
N TYR A 43 4.18 -2.39 -2.27
CA TYR A 43 3.22 -1.28 -2.21
C TYR A 43 3.56 -0.19 -3.24
N TYR A 44 4.80 0.31 -3.23
CA TYR A 44 5.21 1.37 -4.16
C TYR A 44 5.11 0.92 -5.63
N ALA A 45 5.54 -0.29 -5.94
CA ALA A 45 5.37 -0.87 -7.27
C ALA A 45 3.90 -0.98 -7.66
N SER A 46 3.03 -1.45 -6.76
CA SER A 46 1.58 -1.60 -7.03
C SER A 46 0.93 -0.25 -7.27
N ALA A 47 1.19 0.73 -6.39
CA ALA A 47 0.70 2.09 -6.51
C ALA A 47 1.19 2.76 -7.80
N SER A 48 2.44 2.52 -8.20
CA SER A 48 2.98 3.03 -9.47
C SER A 48 2.30 2.44 -10.70
N VAL A 49 1.99 1.13 -10.67
CA VAL A 49 1.24 0.47 -11.74
C VAL A 49 -0.18 1.00 -11.78
N GLY A 50 -0.88 1.08 -10.64
CA GLY A 50 -2.24 1.61 -10.57
C GLY A 50 -2.34 3.02 -11.15
N ARG A 51 -1.38 3.90 -10.80
CA ARG A 51 -1.30 5.27 -11.34
C ARG A 51 -1.05 5.32 -12.84
N CYS A 52 -0.19 4.44 -13.37
CA CYS A 52 0.17 4.44 -14.78
C CYS A 52 -0.80 3.62 -15.66
N LEU A 53 -1.69 2.82 -15.06
CA LEU A 53 -2.53 1.87 -15.78
C LEU A 53 -3.47 2.52 -16.80
N PRO A 54 -4.15 3.65 -16.50
CA PRO A 54 -4.98 4.34 -17.49
C PRO A 54 -4.17 4.80 -18.70
N LEU A 55 -2.95 5.31 -18.47
CA LEU A 55 -2.05 5.72 -19.56
C LEU A 55 -1.59 4.54 -20.41
N ILE A 56 -1.34 3.39 -19.78
CA ILE A 56 -0.99 2.15 -20.50
C ILE A 56 -2.17 1.68 -21.35
N LYS A 57 -3.42 1.80 -20.87
CA LYS A 57 -4.62 1.48 -21.66
C LYS A 57 -4.73 2.37 -22.89
N ASN A 58 -4.63 3.69 -22.71
CA ASN A 58 -4.70 4.65 -23.82
C ASN A 58 -3.65 4.34 -24.90
N LEU A 59 -2.40 4.08 -24.49
CA LEU A 59 -1.33 3.73 -25.43
C LEU A 59 -1.59 2.44 -26.23
N ILE A 60 -2.37 1.51 -25.68
CA ILE A 60 -2.77 0.29 -26.39
C ILE A 60 -3.94 0.58 -27.34
N GLU A 61 -4.90 1.38 -26.90
CA GLU A 61 -6.06 1.81 -27.70
C GLU A 61 -5.63 2.63 -28.91
N ASP A 62 -4.65 3.52 -28.73
CA ASP A 62 -4.03 4.32 -29.79
C ASP A 62 -3.14 3.49 -30.74
N GLY A 63 -2.98 2.18 -30.48
CA GLY A 63 -2.16 1.28 -31.29
C GLY A 63 -0.65 1.49 -31.17
N VAL A 64 -0.20 2.41 -30.29
CA VAL A 64 1.23 2.67 -30.03
C VAL A 64 1.89 1.45 -29.39
N LEU A 65 1.19 0.78 -28.47
CA LEU A 65 1.65 -0.45 -27.82
C LEU A 65 0.85 -1.66 -28.27
N LYS A 66 1.55 -2.71 -28.69
CA LYS A 66 0.94 -4.01 -28.96
C LYS A 66 0.63 -4.72 -27.64
N LYS A 67 -0.49 -5.45 -27.59
CA LYS A 67 -0.87 -6.33 -26.48
C LYS A 67 0.08 -7.54 -26.40
N THR A 68 1.24 -7.35 -25.77
CA THR A 68 2.24 -8.40 -25.50
C THR A 68 1.77 -9.34 -24.39
N HIS A 69 2.49 -10.44 -24.16
CA HIS A 69 2.17 -11.40 -23.07
C HIS A 69 2.07 -10.72 -21.68
N ALA A 70 2.83 -9.64 -21.44
CA ALA A 70 2.77 -8.88 -20.19
C ALA A 70 1.46 -8.08 -20.00
N LEU A 71 0.78 -7.75 -21.10
CA LEU A 71 -0.45 -6.93 -21.16
C LEU A 71 -1.64 -7.72 -21.70
N GLN A 72 -1.51 -9.04 -21.80
CA GLN A 72 -2.51 -9.91 -22.44
C GLN A 72 -3.84 -9.92 -21.69
N PHE A 73 -3.82 -9.71 -20.37
CA PHE A 73 -5.04 -9.61 -19.56
C PHE A 73 -5.95 -8.46 -20.03
N MET A 74 -5.40 -7.41 -20.65
CA MET A 74 -6.16 -6.30 -21.24
C MET A 74 -6.88 -6.65 -22.56
N LYS A 75 -6.80 -7.90 -23.02
CA LYS A 75 -7.62 -8.36 -24.16
C LYS A 75 -9.07 -8.65 -23.77
N ASN A 76 -9.32 -8.98 -22.52
CA ASN A 76 -10.63 -9.34 -22.01
C ASN A 76 -11.03 -8.32 -20.94
N ALA A 77 -12.20 -7.70 -21.10
CA ALA A 77 -12.69 -6.66 -20.18
C ALA A 77 -12.85 -7.18 -18.75
N ALA A 78 -13.37 -8.40 -18.56
CA ALA A 78 -13.54 -9.00 -17.24
C ALA A 78 -12.18 -9.24 -16.54
N PHE A 79 -11.16 -9.73 -17.27
CA PHE A 79 -9.83 -9.90 -16.68
C PHE A 79 -9.12 -8.58 -16.40
N ALA A 80 -9.37 -7.53 -17.19
CA ALA A 80 -8.85 -6.20 -16.92
C ALA A 80 -9.47 -5.59 -15.66
N MET A 81 -10.79 -5.69 -15.52
CA MET A 81 -11.53 -5.23 -14.34
C MET A 81 -11.10 -6.00 -13.08
N ASP A 82 -11.02 -7.33 -13.14
CA ASP A 82 -10.56 -8.16 -12.02
C ASP A 82 -9.13 -7.81 -11.59
N PHE A 83 -8.23 -7.60 -12.56
CA PHE A 83 -6.86 -7.17 -12.27
C PHE A 83 -6.83 -5.80 -11.57
N GLU A 84 -7.64 -4.84 -12.02
CA GLU A 84 -7.73 -3.50 -11.45
C GLU A 84 -8.29 -3.50 -10.04
N LEU A 85 -9.36 -4.27 -9.82
CA LEU A 85 -9.95 -4.44 -8.50
C LEU A 85 -8.94 -5.04 -7.53
N LYS A 86 -8.31 -6.16 -7.89
CA LYS A 86 -7.28 -6.81 -7.05
C LYS A 86 -6.08 -5.93 -6.80
N LEU A 87 -5.68 -5.12 -7.79
CA LEU A 87 -4.59 -4.16 -7.62
C LEU A 87 -4.98 -3.05 -6.64
N LYS A 88 -6.21 -2.53 -6.73
CA LYS A 88 -6.76 -1.53 -5.80
C LYS A 88 -6.79 -2.09 -4.38
N GLN A 89 -7.35 -3.29 -4.18
CA GLN A 89 -7.41 -3.97 -2.90
C GLN A 89 -6.01 -4.17 -2.30
N LEU A 90 -5.03 -4.63 -3.09
CA LEU A 90 -3.64 -4.80 -2.65
C LEU A 90 -3.01 -3.48 -2.19
N ILE A 91 -3.21 -2.39 -2.93
CA ILE A 91 -2.68 -1.07 -2.57
C ILE A 91 -3.27 -0.61 -1.24
N ILE A 92 -4.58 -0.79 -1.06
CA ILE A 92 -5.30 -0.33 0.14
C ILE A 92 -4.84 -1.12 1.37
N VAL A 93 -4.78 -2.45 1.28
CA VAL A 93 -4.34 -3.32 2.38
C VAL A 93 -2.89 -3.03 2.80
N LEU A 94 -2.00 -2.74 1.85
CA LEU A 94 -0.59 -2.47 2.16
C LEU A 94 -0.31 -1.02 2.58
N ALA A 95 -1.21 -0.08 2.29
CA ALA A 95 -0.97 1.34 2.50
C ALA A 95 -0.64 1.72 3.95
N PRO A 96 -1.37 1.25 4.99
CA PRO A 96 -1.08 1.65 6.37
C PRO A 96 0.35 1.29 6.79
N ILE A 97 0.77 0.04 6.55
CA ILE A 97 2.10 -0.45 6.92
C ILE A 97 3.19 0.25 6.09
N ALA A 98 2.96 0.45 4.79
CA ALA A 98 3.95 1.11 3.93
C ALA A 98 4.18 2.57 4.32
N LYS A 99 3.12 3.31 4.67
CA LYS A 99 3.20 4.69 5.15
C LYS A 99 3.87 4.76 6.52
N ALA A 100 3.47 3.91 7.47
CA ALA A 100 4.08 3.86 8.79
C ALA A 100 5.59 3.56 8.71
N THR A 101 5.98 2.57 7.91
CA THR A 101 7.39 2.25 7.68
C THR A 101 8.14 3.44 7.09
N LYS A 102 7.53 4.17 6.14
CA LYS A 102 8.16 5.35 5.55
C LYS A 102 8.36 6.48 6.56
N CYS A 103 7.42 6.69 7.46
CA CYS A 103 7.55 7.67 8.53
C CYS A 103 8.64 7.25 9.53
N LEU A 104 8.76 5.96 9.83
CA LEU A 104 9.82 5.43 10.70
C LEU A 104 11.24 5.52 10.11
N GLU A 105 11.37 5.72 8.80
CA GLU A 105 12.65 6.02 8.15
C GLU A 105 13.08 7.49 8.33
N ALA A 106 12.25 8.35 8.93
CA ALA A 106 12.60 9.74 9.19
C ALA A 106 13.70 9.85 10.25
N VAL A 107 14.58 10.84 10.09
CA VAL A 107 15.80 11.01 10.90
C VAL A 107 15.48 11.32 12.37
N ASP A 108 14.34 11.93 12.62
CA ASP A 108 13.83 12.39 13.91
C ASP A 108 12.87 11.40 14.58
N THR A 109 12.74 10.18 14.04
CA THR A 109 11.85 9.16 14.61
C THR A 109 12.30 8.76 16.02
N THR A 110 11.38 8.84 16.97
CA THR A 110 11.58 8.40 18.36
C THR A 110 10.88 7.06 18.64
N PRO A 111 11.23 6.36 19.73
CA PRO A 111 10.50 5.16 20.15
C PRO A 111 9.01 5.41 20.44
N ALA A 112 8.61 6.64 20.79
CA ALA A 112 7.20 7.00 20.96
C ALA A 112 6.45 6.96 19.62
N ASP A 113 7.10 7.39 18.53
CA ASP A 113 6.52 7.41 17.19
C ASP A 113 6.28 5.98 16.67
N VAL A 114 7.12 5.02 17.06
CA VAL A 114 6.91 3.59 16.77
C VAL A 114 5.56 3.12 17.31
N TYR A 115 5.24 3.45 18.56
CA TYR A 115 3.96 3.07 19.15
C TYR A 115 2.80 3.82 18.48
N LEU A 116 2.94 5.12 18.23
CA LEU A 116 1.92 5.94 17.58
C LEU A 116 1.59 5.45 16.15
N PHE A 117 2.60 5.15 15.34
CA PHE A 117 2.37 4.62 14.00
C PHE A 117 1.74 3.24 14.04
N TRP A 118 2.05 2.43 15.05
CA TRP A 118 1.36 1.15 15.24
C TRP A 118 -0.13 1.33 15.51
N LEU A 119 -0.50 2.23 16.42
CA LEU A 119 -1.90 2.58 16.67
C LEU A 119 -2.60 3.11 15.41
N THR A 120 -1.91 3.95 14.64
CA THR A 120 -2.42 4.49 13.37
C THR A 120 -2.69 3.39 12.35
N VAL A 121 -1.79 2.39 12.25
CA VAL A 121 -1.95 1.21 11.40
C VAL A 121 -3.16 0.39 11.84
N MET A 122 -3.29 0.11 13.15
CA MET A 122 -4.42 -0.65 13.68
C MET A 122 -5.76 0.08 13.47
N ALA A 123 -5.80 1.40 13.67
CA ALA A 123 -6.97 2.21 13.40
C ALA A 123 -7.35 2.20 11.91
N SER A 124 -6.36 2.34 11.02
CA SER A 124 -6.58 2.27 9.56
C SER A 124 -7.16 0.92 9.14
N TYR A 125 -6.69 -0.17 9.74
CA TYR A 125 -7.24 -1.50 9.49
C TYR A 125 -8.63 -1.67 10.09
N HIS A 126 -8.87 -1.18 11.31
CA HIS A 126 -10.20 -1.21 11.90
C HIS A 126 -11.22 -0.48 11.02
N GLU A 127 -10.88 0.70 10.50
CA GLU A 127 -11.73 1.44 9.56
C GLU A 127 -11.94 0.69 8.24
N LEU A 128 -10.91 0.01 7.74
CA LEU A 128 -10.99 -0.81 6.53
C LEU A 128 -11.93 -2.02 6.70
N PHE A 129 -12.01 -2.55 7.92
CA PHE A 129 -12.78 -3.74 8.26
C PHE A 129 -14.17 -3.42 8.83
N ASP A 130 -14.44 -2.16 9.13
CA ASP A 130 -15.76 -1.71 9.57
C ASP A 130 -16.75 -1.82 8.40
N THR A 131 -17.64 -2.82 8.50
CA THR A 131 -18.66 -3.18 7.51
C THR A 131 -19.58 -2.03 7.13
N SER A 132 -19.70 -0.99 7.97
CA SER A 132 -20.50 0.20 7.69
C SER A 132 -19.95 1.10 6.55
N LYS A 133 -18.71 0.87 6.10
CA LYS A 133 -18.02 1.65 5.05
C LYS A 133 -17.60 0.83 3.82
N GLN A 134 -18.10 -0.39 3.66
CA GLN A 134 -17.61 -1.36 2.66
C GLN A 134 -18.02 -1.12 1.19
N ASP A 135 -18.89 -0.15 0.90
CA ASP A 135 -19.44 0.08 -0.45
C ASP A 135 -18.39 0.42 -1.54
N GLU A 136 -17.18 0.86 -1.17
CA GLU A 136 -16.16 1.28 -2.15
C GLU A 136 -15.08 0.23 -2.48
N LEU A 137 -15.02 -0.86 -1.72
CA LEU A 137 -13.88 -1.78 -1.72
C LEU A 137 -14.15 -3.09 -2.44
N GLU A 138 -15.43 -3.47 -2.62
CA GLU A 138 -15.85 -4.81 -3.09
C GLU A 138 -15.05 -5.94 -2.43
N ILE A 139 -14.61 -5.72 -1.19
CA ILE A 139 -14.02 -6.78 -0.37
C ILE A 139 -15.19 -7.35 0.40
N GLU A 140 -15.59 -8.57 0.05
CA GLU A 140 -16.70 -9.25 0.70
C GLU A 140 -16.43 -9.36 2.21
N SER A 141 -17.43 -9.00 3.02
CA SER A 141 -17.42 -9.27 4.46
C SER A 141 -17.15 -10.75 4.70
N GLY A 142 -16.03 -11.07 5.36
CA GLY A 142 -15.59 -12.45 5.58
C GLY A 142 -14.51 -12.95 4.61
N ASP A 143 -13.90 -12.07 3.80
CA ASP A 143 -12.72 -12.42 3.02
C ASP A 143 -11.61 -12.95 3.93
N VAL A 144 -11.25 -14.22 3.70
CA VAL A 144 -10.19 -14.97 4.39
C VAL A 144 -8.88 -14.18 4.42
N ILE A 145 -8.60 -13.38 3.39
CA ILE A 145 -7.39 -12.57 3.30
C ILE A 145 -7.39 -11.47 4.36
N LEU A 146 -8.52 -10.80 4.60
CA LEU A 146 -8.60 -9.73 5.60
C LEU A 146 -8.46 -10.29 7.01
N GLU A 147 -9.08 -11.43 7.31
CA GLU A 147 -8.91 -12.11 8.59
C GLU A 147 -7.44 -12.49 8.82
N GLN A 148 -6.76 -13.00 7.79
CA GLN A 148 -5.34 -13.31 7.84
C GLN A 148 -4.48 -12.07 8.10
N VAL A 149 -4.79 -10.94 7.45
CA VAL A 149 -4.09 -9.67 7.69
C VAL A 149 -4.30 -9.21 9.13
N CYS A 150 -5.53 -9.19 9.62
CA CYS A 150 -5.87 -8.89 11.02
C CYS A 150 -5.07 -9.75 11.99
N LYS A 151 -5.08 -11.07 11.78
CA LYS A 151 -4.35 -12.03 12.61
C LYS A 151 -2.85 -11.75 12.59
N LEU A 152 -2.27 -11.49 11.43
CA LEU A 152 -0.85 -11.17 11.29
C LEU A 152 -0.50 -9.87 12.02
N VAL A 153 -1.30 -8.81 11.84
CA VAL A 153 -1.09 -7.51 12.52
C VAL A 153 -1.16 -7.70 14.03
N ASN A 154 -2.13 -8.45 14.54
CA ASN A 154 -2.24 -8.72 15.98
C ASN A 154 -1.05 -9.52 16.52
N ILE A 155 -0.56 -10.51 15.77
CA ILE A 155 0.66 -11.25 16.13
C ILE A 155 1.85 -10.29 16.24
N ARG A 156 2.04 -9.42 15.24
CA ARG A 156 3.15 -8.46 15.22
C ARG A 156 3.04 -7.41 16.31
N TYR A 157 1.82 -7.01 16.67
CA TYR A 157 1.59 -6.12 17.82
C TYR A 157 2.12 -6.76 19.10
N LYS A 158 1.71 -8.01 19.37
CA LYS A 158 2.18 -8.76 20.55
C LYS A 158 3.70 -8.93 20.54
N GLU A 159 4.29 -9.26 19.39
CA GLU A 159 5.75 -9.35 19.25
C GLU A 159 6.44 -8.02 19.61
N MET A 160 5.82 -6.87 19.33
CA MET A 160 6.36 -5.55 19.64
C MET A 160 6.10 -5.12 21.09
N SER A 161 4.96 -5.47 21.68
CA SER A 161 4.53 -4.97 22.99
C SER A 161 4.78 -5.92 24.16
N GLU A 162 4.88 -7.23 23.91
CA GLU A 162 4.96 -8.27 24.94
C GLU A 162 6.37 -8.89 25.00
N GLY A 163 6.98 -8.82 26.19
CA GLY A 163 8.24 -9.47 26.53
C GLY A 163 9.28 -8.54 27.16
N PRO A 164 10.42 -9.09 27.62
CA PRO A 164 11.46 -8.30 28.30
C PRO A 164 11.98 -7.16 27.42
N GLY A 165 12.00 -5.93 27.94
CA GLY A 165 12.53 -4.75 27.24
C GLY A 165 11.65 -4.14 26.16
N LYS A 166 10.50 -4.76 25.84
CA LYS A 166 9.59 -4.32 24.77
C LYS A 166 8.60 -3.23 25.17
N HIS A 167 8.49 -2.97 26.47
CA HIS A 167 7.71 -1.85 26.99
C HIS A 167 8.29 -0.48 26.60
N VAL A 168 9.52 -0.41 26.05
CA VAL A 168 10.16 0.85 25.68
C VAL A 168 9.28 1.73 24.79
N TYR A 169 8.59 1.16 23.80
CA TYR A 169 7.73 1.92 22.88
C TYR A 169 6.50 2.49 23.58
N LEU A 170 5.83 1.67 24.39
CA LEU A 170 4.67 2.11 25.18
C LEU A 170 5.06 3.14 26.24
N THR A 171 6.14 2.89 26.98
CA THR A 171 6.62 3.78 28.04
C THR A 171 7.06 5.13 27.49
N THR A 172 7.81 5.15 26.39
CA THR A 172 8.22 6.41 25.75
C THR A 172 7.04 7.17 25.15
N PHE A 173 6.04 6.49 24.61
CA PHE A 173 4.79 7.11 24.19
C PHE A 173 4.03 7.73 25.37
N PHE A 174 3.88 6.98 26.47
CA PHE A 174 3.21 7.45 27.68
C PHE A 174 3.89 8.67 28.32
N LEU A 175 5.22 8.68 28.32
CA LEU A 175 6.03 9.77 28.88
C LEU A 175 6.21 10.95 27.93
N ASN A 176 5.76 10.86 26.67
CA ASN A 176 5.90 11.95 25.72
C ASN A 176 4.92 13.09 26.08
N PRO A 177 5.41 14.30 26.41
CA PRO A 177 4.56 15.43 26.80
C PRO A 177 3.53 15.81 25.73
N LEU A 178 3.81 15.55 24.45
CA LEU A 178 2.90 15.85 23.34
C LEU A 178 1.64 14.97 23.36
N TYR A 179 1.70 13.78 23.97
CA TYR A 179 0.62 12.78 23.93
C TYR A 179 -0.03 12.54 25.30
N ILE A 180 0.45 13.16 26.37
CA ILE A 180 -0.03 12.92 27.74
C ILE A 180 -1.51 13.28 27.92
N GLU A 181 -2.00 14.29 27.19
CA GLU A 181 -3.40 14.72 27.22
C GLU A 181 -4.26 14.04 26.15
N SER A 182 -3.67 13.20 25.30
CA SER A 182 -4.36 12.55 24.19
C SER A 182 -5.47 11.63 24.68
N SER A 183 -6.57 11.56 23.92
CA SER A 183 -7.70 10.67 24.21
C SER A 183 -7.30 9.20 24.29
N ILE A 184 -6.22 8.82 23.60
CA ILE A 184 -5.67 7.46 23.57
C ILE A 184 -5.29 6.96 24.96
N LEU A 185 -4.80 7.84 25.84
CA LEU A 185 -4.38 7.52 27.20
C LEU A 185 -5.47 7.79 28.25
N ARG A 186 -6.61 8.39 27.85
CA ARG A 186 -7.72 8.66 28.76
C ARG A 186 -8.49 7.36 29.02
N ARG A 187 -8.77 7.10 30.29
CA ARG A 187 -9.63 5.99 30.69
C ARG A 187 -11.06 6.33 30.24
N HIS A 188 -11.62 5.54 29.32
CA HIS A 188 -13.04 5.62 29.01
C HIS A 188 -13.82 5.12 30.24
N SER A 189 -14.45 6.07 30.95
CA SER A 189 -15.40 5.84 32.03
C SER A 189 -16.77 5.45 31.49
#